data_AF-A0A0B0ELX4-F1
#
_entry.id   AF-A0A0B0ELX4-F1
#
_cell.length_a   1.000
_cell.length_b   1.000
_cell.length_c   1.000
_cell.angle_alpha   90.00
_cell.angle_beta   90.00
_cell.angle_gamma   90.00
#
_symmetry.space_group_name_H-M   'P 1'
#
loop_
_entity.id
_entity.type
_entity.pdbx_description
1 polymer ?
#
loop_
_entity_poly.entity_id
_entity_poly.type
_entity_poly.pdbx_seq_one_letter_code
_entity_poly.pdbx_strand_id
1 'polypeptide(L)'
;MLRFLTKYLILCWLFVAATSFAETAPSKTELYNECPTCGTKYSYDIKFCGKDGGKLVETQQSSMCPKCNQKGVPGEIFCRTDGEKLVTVEEAKVNEQKLLEDRQKALEHFREGNTFLDSEDYGNALEEYKKAIELYENIPRLQYNIGLLYGKIGKHKDAIKHLRNYCQLSPNAEDVDGIITRIAVLQGILDKKNRLMKKYEKRDEIMTKALPGIKERCGMVFVPAGEFMMGIDDIKREQRPSHKVHVDAFYIDKCEVTNAQYYEFLDYINKTNDHSKCREDEPINKDHRPHNWEQDYYNHPEFPVVRIDWYDASAYAAWVGKRLPTEAEWEKAARGTDERKWPWGDEWDPSKYNYGDPMPVGSCEEGKSPYGCYDMAGSVAEWCADWANMNYYEKSPKRNPEGPERGDKKIIRGGSRFIPDGLSLRSTARKAMRPDIGNMSVGFRCVKSM
;
A
#
# COMPACT_ATOMS: atom_id res chain seq x y z
N MET A 1 -63.66 -21.81 7.05
CA MET A 1 -64.27 -22.24 8.33
C MET A 1 -63.19 -22.07 9.39
N LEU A 2 -63.34 -21.23 10.42
CA LEU A 2 -64.09 -21.50 11.68
C LEU A 2 -63.62 -22.82 12.35
N ARG A 3 -63.34 -22.95 13.66
CA ARG A 3 -63.33 -22.09 14.88
C ARG A 3 -62.53 -22.90 15.96
N PHE A 4 -62.11 -22.43 17.15
CA PHE A 4 -62.28 -21.18 17.92
C PHE A 4 -61.14 -21.06 19.00
N LEU A 5 -61.18 -20.00 19.83
CA LEU A 5 -60.78 -19.89 21.27
C LEU A 5 -59.60 -20.73 21.83
N THR A 6 -58.61 -20.12 22.48
CA THR A 6 -58.80 -19.31 23.71
C THR A 6 -58.04 -17.96 23.74
N LYS A 7 -58.69 -16.95 24.34
CA LYS A 7 -58.08 -15.70 24.82
C LYS A 7 -57.78 -15.82 26.32
N TYR A 8 -56.74 -15.15 26.83
CA TYR A 8 -56.84 -14.02 27.78
C TYR A 8 -55.50 -13.73 28.52
N LEU A 9 -55.33 -12.46 28.91
CA LEU A 9 -54.50 -11.98 30.04
C LEU A 9 -52.98 -12.28 30.04
N ILE A 10 -52.18 -11.40 29.41
CA ILE A 10 -51.09 -10.71 30.13
C ILE A 10 -51.06 -9.24 29.67
N LEU A 11 -51.65 -8.38 30.49
CA LEU A 11 -51.46 -6.93 30.48
C LEU A 11 -51.43 -6.52 31.96
N CYS A 12 -50.75 -5.42 32.28
CA CYS A 12 -50.61 -4.82 33.61
C CYS A 12 -49.55 -5.38 34.59
N TRP A 13 -48.54 -4.51 34.82
CA TRP A 13 -47.89 -4.11 36.08
C TRP A 13 -46.43 -4.51 36.34
N LEU A 14 -45.74 -3.55 36.99
CA LEU A 14 -44.38 -3.57 37.55
C LEU A 14 -43.20 -3.49 36.55
N PHE A 15 -42.99 -2.29 36.00
CA PHE A 15 -41.65 -1.70 35.96
C PHE A 15 -41.63 -0.48 36.88
N VAL A 16 -40.90 -0.59 38.00
CA VAL A 16 -40.65 0.46 38.98
C VAL A 16 -39.15 0.75 38.96
N ALA A 17 -38.77 2.00 39.29
CA ALA A 17 -37.38 2.47 39.41
C ALA A 17 -36.59 2.62 38.09
N ALA A 18 -37.09 3.48 37.20
CA ALA A 18 -36.23 4.55 36.69
C ALA A 18 -36.87 5.87 37.13
N THR A 19 -36.22 6.56 38.07
CA THR A 19 -36.72 7.84 38.60
C THR A 19 -36.78 8.85 37.47
N SER A 20 -37.99 9.19 37.05
CA SER A 20 -38.23 10.42 36.33
C SER A 20 -37.80 11.57 37.24
N PHE A 21 -36.61 12.13 36.98
CA PHE A 21 -36.48 13.57 37.05
C PHE A 21 -37.48 14.11 36.04
N ALA A 22 -38.72 14.32 36.52
CA ALA A 22 -39.57 15.34 35.96
C ALA A 22 -38.81 16.65 36.21
N GLU A 23 -37.94 17.01 35.27
CA GLU A 23 -37.74 18.42 34.99
C GLU A 23 -39.14 18.98 34.80
N THR A 24 -39.59 19.72 35.80
CA THR A 24 -40.84 20.46 35.75
C THR A 24 -40.81 21.23 34.44
N ALA A 25 -41.68 20.87 33.50
CA ALA A 25 -41.84 21.65 32.29
C ALA A 25 -41.96 23.10 32.73
N PRO A 26 -41.05 24.00 32.29
CA PRO A 26 -41.02 25.36 32.80
C PRO A 26 -42.43 25.90 32.61
N SER A 27 -43.01 26.45 33.68
CA SER A 27 -44.35 27.01 33.63
C SER A 27 -44.40 27.90 32.38
N LYS A 28 -45.47 27.78 31.57
CA LYS A 28 -45.68 28.72 30.47
C LYS A 28 -45.72 30.10 31.12
N THR A 29 -44.61 30.82 31.05
CA THR A 29 -44.52 32.19 31.52
C THR A 29 -45.58 32.92 30.74
N GLU A 30 -46.65 33.36 31.40
CA GLU A 30 -47.74 34.02 30.70
C GLU A 30 -47.13 35.23 29.99
N LEU A 31 -47.13 35.18 28.66
CA LEU A 31 -46.48 36.18 27.84
C LEU A 31 -47.37 37.41 27.80
N TYR A 32 -47.03 38.41 28.61
CA TYR A 32 -47.81 39.63 28.77
C TYR A 32 -47.01 40.88 28.39
N ASN A 33 -47.75 41.94 28.06
CA ASN A 33 -47.23 43.30 28.00
C ASN A 33 -47.86 44.09 29.14
N GLU A 34 -47.10 44.99 29.78
CA GLU A 34 -47.56 45.73 30.97
C GLU A 34 -47.69 47.22 30.67
N CYS A 35 -48.75 47.86 31.17
CA CYS A 35 -48.87 49.31 31.07
C CYS A 35 -47.97 49.98 32.14
N PRO A 36 -47.00 50.83 31.76
CA PRO A 36 -46.11 51.48 32.73
C PRO A 36 -46.84 52.49 33.63
N THR A 37 -48.01 52.99 33.21
CA THR A 37 -48.79 54.00 33.95
C THR A 37 -49.73 53.37 34.98
N CYS A 38 -50.36 52.22 34.66
CA CYS A 38 -51.41 51.62 35.49
C CYS A 38 -51.19 50.15 35.87
N GLY A 39 -50.00 49.59 35.61
CA GLY A 39 -49.59 48.23 36.00
C GLY A 39 -50.48 47.10 35.46
N THR A 40 -51.38 47.40 34.51
CA THR A 40 -52.31 46.42 33.97
C THR A 40 -51.58 45.55 32.95
N LYS A 41 -51.65 44.24 33.14
CA LYS A 41 -51.09 43.23 32.24
C LYS A 41 -52.08 42.89 31.14
N TYR A 42 -51.58 42.77 29.92
CA TYR A 42 -52.32 42.47 28.71
C TYR A 42 -51.67 41.29 27.98
N SER A 43 -52.41 40.55 27.18
CA SER A 43 -51.83 39.53 26.28
C SER A 43 -50.81 40.16 25.32
N TYR A 44 -49.75 39.43 24.98
CA TYR A 44 -48.58 39.94 24.25
C TYR A 44 -48.84 40.55 22.86
N ASP A 45 -49.95 40.19 22.24
CA ASP A 45 -50.44 40.71 20.96
C ASP A 45 -51.00 42.13 21.08
N ILE A 46 -51.48 42.52 22.27
CA ILE A 46 -52.01 43.86 22.56
C ILE A 46 -50.85 44.84 22.75
N LYS A 47 -50.84 45.95 22.01
CA LYS A 47 -49.73 46.94 22.03
C LYS A 47 -50.04 48.25 22.77
N PHE A 48 -51.30 48.49 23.12
CA PHE A 48 -51.75 49.72 23.79
C PHE A 48 -52.68 49.41 24.95
N CYS A 49 -52.57 50.23 26.01
CA CYS A 49 -53.37 50.13 27.22
C CYS A 49 -54.82 50.55 26.95
N GLY A 50 -55.78 49.67 27.21
CA GLY A 50 -57.20 49.98 27.08
C GLY A 50 -57.76 50.99 28.09
N LYS A 51 -56.96 51.42 29.10
CA LYS A 51 -57.38 52.42 30.12
C LYS A 51 -56.88 53.84 29.84
N ASP A 52 -55.65 53.98 29.35
CA ASP A 52 -54.97 55.27 29.20
C ASP A 52 -54.40 55.51 27.78
N GLY A 53 -54.54 54.54 26.86
CA GLY A 53 -54.03 54.62 25.48
C GLY A 53 -52.51 54.53 25.36
N GLY A 54 -51.76 54.44 26.47
CA GLY A 54 -50.31 54.35 26.50
C GLY A 54 -49.80 53.09 25.83
N LYS A 55 -48.64 53.19 25.16
CA LYS A 55 -47.97 52.03 24.56
C LYS A 55 -47.47 51.10 25.68
N LEU A 56 -47.79 49.80 25.56
CA LEU A 56 -47.41 48.79 26.55
C LEU A 56 -45.94 48.42 26.42
N VAL A 57 -45.32 48.07 27.54
CA VAL A 57 -43.95 47.54 27.60
C VAL A 57 -44.02 46.03 27.44
N GLU A 58 -43.31 45.49 26.45
CA GLU A 58 -43.19 44.03 26.26
C GLU A 58 -42.27 43.47 27.35
N THR A 59 -42.75 42.52 28.17
CA THR A 59 -41.94 41.95 29.27
C THR A 59 -41.17 40.68 28.86
N GLN A 60 -41.10 40.42 27.57
CA GLN A 60 -40.59 39.19 26.96
C GLN A 60 -39.21 39.47 26.38
N GLN A 61 -38.25 38.56 26.56
CA GLN A 61 -36.97 38.66 25.85
C GLN A 61 -37.19 38.44 24.35
N SER A 62 -36.78 39.42 23.54
CA SER A 62 -36.80 39.27 22.09
C SER A 62 -35.80 38.21 21.66
N SER A 63 -36.26 37.19 20.95
CA SER A 63 -35.42 36.14 20.36
C SER A 63 -35.24 36.35 18.86
N MET A 64 -34.19 35.75 18.29
CA MET A 64 -33.90 35.77 16.86
C MET A 64 -33.19 34.48 16.41
N CYS A 65 -33.30 34.17 15.12
CA CYS A 65 -32.54 33.09 14.52
C CYS A 65 -31.10 33.54 14.25
N PRO A 66 -30.06 32.84 14.77
CA PRO A 66 -28.67 33.22 14.55
C PRO A 66 -28.20 33.03 13.10
N LYS A 67 -29.00 32.34 12.26
CA LYS A 67 -28.64 31.94 10.89
C LYS A 67 -29.29 32.81 9.82
N CYS A 68 -30.62 33.00 9.88
CA CYS A 68 -31.35 33.84 8.93
C CYS A 68 -31.65 35.25 9.45
N ASN A 69 -31.23 35.58 10.68
CA ASN A 69 -31.38 36.89 11.33
C ASN A 69 -32.85 37.38 11.51
N GLN A 70 -33.84 36.49 11.30
CA GLN A 70 -35.25 36.80 11.53
C GLN A 70 -35.57 36.81 13.02
N LYS A 71 -36.44 37.73 13.44
CA LYS A 71 -36.98 37.75 14.81
C LYS A 71 -37.83 36.49 15.05
N GLY A 72 -37.60 35.84 16.18
CA GLY A 72 -38.43 34.74 16.66
C GLY A 72 -39.81 35.23 17.06
N VAL A 73 -40.83 34.38 16.89
CA VAL A 73 -42.15 34.66 17.46
C VAL A 73 -42.07 34.37 18.97
N PRO A 74 -42.58 35.24 19.85
CA PRO A 74 -42.47 35.01 21.28
C PRO A 74 -43.11 33.69 21.72
N GLY A 75 -42.40 32.92 22.54
CA GLY A 75 -42.78 31.57 22.96
C GLY A 75 -42.30 30.43 22.05
N GLU A 76 -41.72 30.72 20.87
CA GLU A 76 -41.10 29.69 20.02
C GLU A 76 -39.63 29.45 20.39
N ILE A 77 -39.18 28.20 20.23
CA ILE A 77 -37.81 27.74 20.53
C ILE A 77 -36.97 27.56 19.25
N PHE A 78 -37.61 27.41 18.09
CA PHE A 78 -36.96 27.15 16.80
C PHE A 78 -37.49 28.10 15.72
N CYS A 79 -36.62 28.48 14.79
CA CYS A 79 -36.96 29.35 13.68
C CYS A 79 -37.86 28.63 12.66
N ARG A 80 -38.94 29.30 12.25
CA ARG A 80 -39.91 28.78 11.27
C ARG A 80 -39.35 28.59 9.85
N THR A 81 -38.20 29.19 9.52
CA THR A 81 -37.61 29.16 8.17
C THR A 81 -36.60 28.04 7.99
N ASP A 82 -35.75 27.80 8.97
CA ASP A 82 -34.59 26.88 8.86
C ASP A 82 -34.51 25.85 10.01
N GLY A 83 -35.41 25.90 10.99
CA GLY A 83 -35.43 25.00 12.15
C GLY A 83 -34.34 25.27 13.19
N GLU A 84 -33.52 26.31 13.02
CA GLU A 84 -32.41 26.62 13.92
C GLU A 84 -32.94 27.09 15.29
N LYS A 85 -32.24 26.77 16.39
CA LYS A 85 -32.67 27.19 17.72
C LYS A 85 -32.62 28.71 17.84
N LEU A 86 -33.73 29.32 18.28
CA LEU A 86 -33.79 30.75 18.57
C LEU A 86 -32.97 31.08 19.82
N VAL A 87 -32.20 32.16 19.75
CA VAL A 87 -31.42 32.72 20.86
C VAL A 87 -31.96 34.09 21.21
N THR A 88 -31.72 34.59 22.42
CA THR A 88 -32.03 35.99 22.76
C THR A 88 -31.19 36.95 21.91
N VAL A 89 -31.68 38.18 21.72
CA VAL A 89 -30.92 39.23 21.01
C VAL A 89 -29.58 39.53 21.71
N GLU A 90 -29.51 39.40 23.03
CA GLU A 90 -28.29 39.56 23.81
C GLU A 90 -27.30 38.39 23.57
N GLU A 91 -27.77 37.14 23.60
CA GLU A 91 -26.94 35.98 23.23
C GLU A 91 -26.46 36.05 21.78
N ALA A 92 -27.30 36.52 20.83
CA ALA A 92 -26.92 36.73 19.45
C ALA A 92 -25.75 37.72 19.31
N LYS A 93 -25.80 38.86 20.01
CA LYS A 93 -24.70 39.85 20.04
C LYS A 93 -23.43 39.29 20.66
N VAL A 94 -23.54 38.53 21.76
CA VAL A 94 -22.37 37.89 22.41
C VAL A 94 -21.74 36.84 21.48
N ASN A 95 -22.55 36.05 20.78
CA ASN A 95 -22.07 35.08 19.79
C ASN A 95 -21.42 35.77 18.58
N GLU A 96 -21.97 36.88 18.09
CA GLU A 96 -21.40 37.68 17.01
C GLU A 96 -20.06 38.32 17.42
N GLN A 97 -19.98 38.91 18.63
CA GLN A 97 -18.74 39.46 19.17
C GLN A 97 -17.68 38.36 19.34
N LYS A 98 -18.04 37.20 19.88
CA LYS A 98 -17.12 36.07 19.99
C LYS A 98 -16.61 35.61 18.63
N LEU A 99 -17.48 35.52 17.62
CA LEU A 99 -17.10 35.16 16.25
C LEU A 99 -16.13 36.18 15.64
N LEU A 100 -16.30 37.47 15.93
CA LEU A 100 -15.37 38.53 15.54
C LEU A 100 -13.99 38.37 16.22
N GLU A 101 -13.97 38.09 17.53
CA GLU A 101 -12.73 37.83 18.29
C GLU A 101 -12.00 36.58 17.79
N ASP A 102 -12.71 35.48 17.56
CA ASP A 102 -12.13 34.22 17.06
C ASP A 102 -11.63 34.39 15.62
N ARG A 103 -12.35 35.14 14.77
CA ARG A 103 -11.86 35.54 13.43
C ARG A 103 -10.61 36.42 13.49
N GLN A 104 -10.49 37.31 14.48
CA GLN A 104 -9.28 38.13 14.63
C GLN A 104 -8.08 37.27 15.03
N LYS A 105 -8.21 36.40 16.03
CA LYS A 105 -7.16 35.44 16.43
C LYS A 105 -6.76 34.53 15.27
N ALA A 106 -7.73 34.06 14.47
CA ALA A 106 -7.46 33.27 13.27
C ALA A 106 -6.63 34.04 12.22
N LEU A 107 -6.84 35.35 12.09
CA LEU A 107 -6.02 36.21 11.22
C LEU A 107 -4.61 36.47 11.77
N GLU A 108 -4.43 36.47 13.09
CA GLU A 108 -3.12 36.56 13.75
C GLU A 108 -2.31 35.27 13.49
N HIS A 109 -2.87 34.10 13.78
CA HIS A 109 -2.28 32.80 13.43
C HIS A 109 -2.02 32.65 11.92
N PHE A 110 -2.91 33.14 11.05
CA PHE A 110 -2.68 33.14 9.60
C PHE A 110 -1.47 34.00 9.19
N ARG A 111 -1.24 35.16 9.82
CA ARG A 111 -0.06 35.99 9.55
C ARG A 111 1.22 35.29 10.02
N GLU A 112 1.21 34.73 11.23
CA GLU A 112 2.36 34.00 11.77
C GLU A 112 2.73 32.80 10.89
N GLY A 113 1.72 32.02 10.46
CA GLY A 113 1.91 30.93 9.51
C GLY A 113 2.47 31.37 8.14
N ASN A 114 2.19 32.60 7.69
CA ASN A 114 2.84 33.16 6.50
C ASN A 114 4.31 33.50 6.75
N THR A 115 4.67 34.05 7.91
CA THR A 115 6.07 34.32 8.29
C THR A 115 6.91 33.04 8.30
N PHE A 116 6.37 31.94 8.82
CA PHE A 116 7.00 30.62 8.73
C PHE A 116 7.07 30.11 7.28
N LEU A 117 6.01 30.29 6.48
CA LEU A 117 5.97 29.85 5.08
C LEU A 117 7.02 30.58 4.21
N ASP A 118 7.21 31.88 4.43
CA ASP A 118 8.22 32.73 3.77
C ASP A 118 9.66 32.33 4.16
N SER A 119 9.82 31.74 5.35
CA SER A 119 11.08 31.16 5.86
C SER A 119 11.29 29.69 5.45
N GLU A 120 10.42 29.15 4.60
CA GLU A 120 10.32 27.72 4.22
C GLU A 120 10.11 26.73 5.38
N ASP A 121 9.72 27.21 6.57
CA ASP A 121 9.36 26.38 7.72
C ASP A 121 7.92 25.83 7.57
N TYR A 122 7.82 24.83 6.71
CA TYR A 122 6.56 24.14 6.41
C TYR A 122 5.93 23.42 7.61
N GLY A 123 6.71 23.14 8.66
CA GLY A 123 6.23 22.49 9.88
C GLY A 123 5.42 23.47 10.74
N ASN A 124 6.07 24.56 11.15
CA ASN A 124 5.46 25.58 11.99
C ASN A 124 4.37 26.37 11.24
N ALA A 125 4.54 26.64 9.94
CA ALA A 125 3.50 27.23 9.09
C ALA A 125 2.20 26.41 9.12
N LEU A 126 2.30 25.08 9.02
CA LEU A 126 1.13 24.20 9.06
C LEU A 126 0.50 24.11 10.46
N GLU A 127 1.28 24.28 11.53
CA GLU A 127 0.74 24.32 12.89
C GLU A 127 -0.09 25.60 13.12
N GLU A 128 0.45 26.76 12.78
CA GLU A 128 -0.27 28.04 12.89
C GLU A 128 -1.53 28.06 11.99
N TYR A 129 -1.44 27.54 10.77
CA TYR A 129 -2.60 27.41 9.90
C TYR A 129 -3.71 26.48 10.44
N LYS A 130 -3.37 25.46 11.25
CA LYS A 130 -4.39 24.65 11.94
C LYS A 130 -5.09 25.43 13.04
N LYS A 131 -4.32 26.14 13.90
CA LYS A 131 -4.86 27.03 14.93
C LYS A 131 -5.83 28.05 14.32
N ALA A 132 -5.46 28.63 13.17
CA ALA A 132 -6.32 29.54 12.42
C ALA A 132 -7.64 28.89 11.93
N ILE A 133 -7.58 27.66 11.38
CA ILE A 133 -8.80 26.94 10.93
C ILE A 133 -9.70 26.53 12.10
N GLU A 134 -9.15 26.10 13.22
CA GLU A 134 -9.91 25.69 14.41
C GLU A 134 -10.71 26.85 15.00
N LEU A 135 -10.20 28.08 14.87
CA LEU A 135 -10.88 29.31 15.29
C LEU A 135 -11.89 29.82 14.24
N TYR A 136 -11.49 29.90 12.96
CA TYR A 136 -12.35 30.43 11.90
C TYR A 136 -11.92 29.94 10.49
N GLU A 137 -12.58 28.89 9.98
CA GLU A 137 -12.20 28.27 8.70
C GLU A 137 -12.49 29.09 7.44
N ASN A 138 -13.40 30.08 7.51
CA ASN A 138 -13.90 30.85 6.37
C ASN A 138 -12.97 31.99 5.92
N ILE A 139 -11.66 31.76 5.93
CA ILE A 139 -10.63 32.67 5.41
C ILE A 139 -10.13 32.11 4.07
N PRO A 140 -10.48 32.71 2.92
CA PRO A 140 -10.11 32.15 1.62
C PRO A 140 -8.60 31.94 1.48
N ARG A 141 -7.77 32.97 1.75
CA ARG A 141 -6.32 32.86 1.53
C ARG A 141 -5.62 31.85 2.46
N LEU A 142 -6.19 31.58 3.63
CA LEU A 142 -5.75 30.50 4.53
C LEU A 142 -6.01 29.13 3.87
N GLN A 143 -7.22 28.88 3.36
CA GLN A 143 -7.56 27.65 2.63
C GLN A 143 -6.65 27.45 1.40
N TYR A 144 -6.37 28.53 0.66
CA TYR A 144 -5.41 28.50 -0.45
C TYR A 144 -4.00 28.10 0.00
N ASN A 145 -3.42 28.80 0.99
CA ASN A 145 -2.05 28.53 1.46
C ASN A 145 -1.90 27.10 2.00
N ILE A 146 -2.86 26.61 2.79
CA ILE A 146 -2.89 25.22 3.28
C ILE A 146 -3.00 24.23 2.13
N GLY A 147 -3.86 24.50 1.15
CA GLY A 147 -4.02 23.67 -0.04
C GLY A 147 -2.73 23.54 -0.85
N LEU A 148 -2.00 24.65 -1.03
CA LEU A 148 -0.68 24.64 -1.66
C LEU A 148 0.36 23.86 -0.83
N LEU A 149 0.40 24.08 0.49
CA LEU A 149 1.36 23.47 1.41
C LEU A 149 1.18 21.95 1.47
N TYR A 150 -0.06 21.46 1.62
CA TYR A 150 -0.37 20.03 1.51
C TYR A 150 -0.03 19.45 0.15
N GLY A 151 -0.16 20.24 -0.92
CA GLY A 151 0.30 19.86 -2.26
C GLY A 151 1.82 19.66 -2.32
N LYS A 152 2.60 20.58 -1.73
CA LYS A 152 4.08 20.46 -1.64
C LYS A 152 4.50 19.20 -0.87
N ILE A 153 3.87 18.89 0.26
CA ILE A 153 4.23 17.75 1.12
C ILE A 153 3.54 16.42 0.75
N GLY A 154 2.99 16.29 -0.46
CA GLY A 154 2.41 15.05 -0.97
C GLY A 154 1.06 14.63 -0.38
N LYS A 155 0.44 15.45 0.49
CA LYS A 155 -0.88 15.21 1.10
C LYS A 155 -2.01 15.63 0.15
N HIS A 156 -2.04 15.04 -1.05
CA HIS A 156 -2.91 15.47 -2.15
C HIS A 156 -4.41 15.46 -1.80
N LYS A 157 -4.89 14.53 -0.96
CA LYS A 157 -6.29 14.47 -0.53
C LYS A 157 -6.69 15.72 0.27
N ASP A 158 -5.84 16.13 1.21
CA ASP A 158 -6.06 17.31 2.04
C ASP A 158 -5.87 18.59 1.23
N ALA A 159 -4.86 18.62 0.36
CA ALA A 159 -4.65 19.70 -0.61
C ALA A 159 -5.91 19.98 -1.44
N ILE A 160 -6.51 18.94 -2.03
CA ILE A 160 -7.75 19.02 -2.81
C ILE A 160 -8.91 19.55 -1.97
N LYS A 161 -9.05 19.12 -0.70
CA LYS A 161 -10.09 19.63 0.21
C LYS A 161 -9.99 21.15 0.39
N HIS A 162 -8.81 21.63 0.79
CA HIS A 162 -8.61 23.05 1.07
C HIS A 162 -8.68 23.93 -0.18
N LEU A 163 -8.17 23.46 -1.33
CA LEU A 163 -8.33 24.18 -2.60
C LEU A 163 -9.79 24.23 -3.08
N ARG A 164 -10.60 23.18 -2.86
CA ARG A 164 -12.06 23.23 -3.14
C ARG A 164 -12.78 24.23 -2.23
N ASN A 165 -12.42 24.28 -0.95
CA ASN A 165 -12.95 25.28 -0.01
C ASN A 165 -12.61 26.72 -0.47
N TYR A 166 -11.39 26.95 -0.98
CA TYR A 166 -11.04 28.25 -1.58
C TYR A 166 -11.99 28.65 -2.72
N CYS A 167 -12.18 27.77 -3.71
CA CYS A 167 -13.06 28.04 -4.85
C CYS A 167 -14.52 28.29 -4.42
N GLN A 168 -14.98 27.67 -3.34
CA GLN A 168 -16.31 27.91 -2.77
C GLN A 168 -16.42 29.28 -2.07
N LEU A 169 -15.39 29.68 -1.32
CA LEU A 169 -15.35 30.95 -0.58
C LEU A 169 -15.03 32.16 -1.47
N SER A 170 -14.45 31.96 -2.65
CA SER A 170 -14.02 33.04 -3.56
C SER A 170 -14.19 32.65 -5.03
N PRO A 171 -15.41 32.34 -5.51
CA PRO A 171 -15.64 31.79 -6.85
C PRO A 171 -15.30 32.75 -8.00
N ASN A 172 -15.21 34.05 -7.72
CA ASN A 172 -14.93 35.10 -8.72
C ASN A 172 -13.48 35.65 -8.62
N ALA A 173 -12.57 34.99 -7.89
CA ALA A 173 -11.18 35.41 -7.84
C ALA A 173 -10.41 35.00 -9.11
N GLU A 174 -9.47 35.84 -9.53
CA GLU A 174 -8.74 35.70 -10.80
C GLU A 174 -7.92 34.39 -10.92
N ASP A 175 -7.48 33.82 -9.79
CA ASP A 175 -6.69 32.58 -9.74
C ASP A 175 -7.54 31.30 -9.66
N VAL A 176 -8.88 31.39 -9.63
CA VAL A 176 -9.78 30.23 -9.45
C VAL A 176 -9.60 29.16 -10.52
N ASP A 177 -9.50 29.52 -11.80
CA ASP A 177 -9.31 28.55 -12.89
C ASP A 177 -7.95 27.83 -12.78
N GLY A 178 -6.91 28.54 -12.35
CA GLY A 178 -5.60 27.97 -12.03
C GLY A 178 -5.65 26.98 -10.85
N ILE A 179 -6.58 27.19 -9.92
CA ILE A 179 -6.78 26.30 -8.76
C ILE A 179 -7.65 25.09 -9.13
N ILE A 180 -8.69 25.27 -9.94
CA ILE A 180 -9.52 24.17 -10.47
C ILE A 180 -8.66 23.21 -11.30
N THR A 181 -7.81 23.72 -12.19
CA THR A 181 -6.86 22.90 -12.96
C THR A 181 -5.85 22.19 -12.06
N ARG A 182 -5.32 22.85 -11.01
CA ARG A 182 -4.44 22.21 -10.01
C ARG A 182 -5.15 21.10 -9.22
N ILE A 183 -6.41 21.30 -8.82
CA ILE A 183 -7.24 20.27 -8.18
C ILE A 183 -7.37 19.05 -9.09
N ALA A 184 -7.63 19.24 -10.39
CA ALA A 184 -7.75 18.14 -11.35
C ALA A 184 -6.44 17.34 -11.48
N VAL A 185 -5.29 18.01 -11.53
CA VAL A 185 -3.96 17.35 -11.55
C VAL A 185 -3.73 16.54 -10.27
N LEU A 186 -3.97 17.12 -9.10
CA LEU A 186 -3.82 16.42 -7.81
C LEU A 186 -4.76 15.21 -7.69
N GLN A 187 -6.00 15.34 -8.17
CA GLN A 187 -6.97 14.25 -8.22
C GLN A 187 -6.48 13.12 -9.13
N GLY A 188 -5.96 13.43 -10.33
CA GLY A 188 -5.40 12.42 -11.24
C GLY A 188 -4.21 11.65 -10.64
N ILE A 189 -3.35 12.33 -9.86
CA ILE A 189 -2.24 11.67 -9.13
C ILE A 189 -2.80 10.75 -8.03
N LEU A 190 -3.78 11.23 -7.26
CA LEU A 190 -4.42 10.44 -6.19
C LEU A 190 -5.14 9.20 -6.77
N ASP A 191 -5.86 9.36 -7.88
CA ASP A 191 -6.57 8.27 -8.55
C ASP A 191 -5.59 7.23 -9.11
N LYS A 192 -4.45 7.66 -9.69
CA LYS A 192 -3.38 6.76 -10.12
C LYS A 192 -2.80 5.98 -8.93
N LYS A 193 -2.54 6.63 -7.79
CA LYS A 193 -2.07 5.97 -6.55
C LYS A 193 -3.10 4.96 -6.05
N ASN A 194 -4.37 5.33 -5.97
CA ASN A 194 -5.45 4.45 -5.49
C ASN A 194 -5.64 3.21 -6.39
N ARG A 195 -5.55 3.37 -7.72
CA ARG A 195 -5.57 2.23 -8.67
C ARG A 195 -4.39 1.28 -8.45
N LEU A 196 -3.20 1.80 -8.16
CA LEU A 196 -2.03 0.99 -7.88
C LEU A 196 -2.13 0.26 -6.53
N MET A 197 -2.60 0.94 -5.48
CA MET A 197 -2.84 0.30 -4.18
C MET A 197 -3.84 -0.86 -4.31
N LYS A 198 -4.98 -0.65 -4.98
CA LYS A 198 -5.97 -1.70 -5.24
C LYS A 198 -5.42 -2.87 -6.07
N LYS A 199 -4.43 -2.61 -6.94
CA LYS A 199 -3.73 -3.66 -7.67
C LYS A 199 -2.83 -4.49 -6.76
N TYR A 200 -2.15 -3.85 -5.82
CA TYR A 200 -1.32 -4.54 -4.82
C TYR A 200 -2.17 -5.31 -3.82
N GLU A 201 -3.22 -4.73 -3.24
CA GLU A 201 -4.18 -5.44 -2.36
C GLU A 201 -4.69 -6.75 -3.02
N LYS A 202 -5.09 -6.69 -4.29
CA LYS A 202 -5.50 -7.89 -5.05
C LYS A 202 -4.36 -8.90 -5.27
N ARG A 203 -3.12 -8.43 -5.45
CA ARG A 203 -1.95 -9.31 -5.58
C ARG A 203 -1.66 -10.03 -4.27
N ASP A 204 -1.70 -9.30 -3.16
CA ASP A 204 -1.44 -9.80 -1.82
C ASP A 204 -2.41 -10.96 -1.49
N GLU A 205 -3.69 -10.80 -1.82
CA GLU A 205 -4.72 -11.85 -1.76
C GLU A 205 -4.38 -13.08 -2.63
N ILE A 206 -3.99 -12.87 -3.90
CA ILE A 206 -3.65 -13.96 -4.85
C ILE A 206 -2.43 -14.74 -4.36
N MET A 207 -1.37 -14.05 -3.95
CA MET A 207 -0.12 -14.65 -3.50
C MET A 207 -0.34 -15.45 -2.21
N THR A 208 -0.96 -14.84 -1.20
CA THR A 208 -1.24 -15.48 0.09
C THR A 208 -2.10 -16.73 -0.08
N LYS A 209 -3.10 -16.70 -0.98
CA LYS A 209 -3.97 -17.85 -1.27
C LYS A 209 -3.23 -19.00 -1.99
N ALA A 210 -2.33 -18.69 -2.91
CA ALA A 210 -1.62 -19.70 -3.71
C ALA A 210 -0.44 -20.34 -2.99
N LEU A 211 0.20 -19.61 -2.06
CA LEU A 211 1.47 -19.98 -1.45
C LEU A 211 1.51 -21.38 -0.80
N PRO A 212 0.50 -21.87 -0.05
CA PRO A 212 0.57 -23.20 0.57
C PRO A 212 0.69 -24.33 -0.47
N GLY A 213 -0.16 -24.31 -1.51
CA GLY A 213 -0.13 -25.32 -2.58
C GLY A 213 1.06 -25.17 -3.53
N ILE A 214 1.74 -24.03 -3.53
CA ILE A 214 3.04 -23.87 -4.19
C ILE A 214 4.14 -24.51 -3.34
N LYS A 215 4.19 -24.25 -2.03
CA LYS A 215 5.18 -24.86 -1.12
C LYS A 215 5.10 -26.38 -1.08
N GLU A 216 3.90 -26.95 -1.20
CA GLU A 216 3.69 -28.40 -1.26
C GLU A 216 4.23 -29.03 -2.56
N ARG A 217 3.97 -28.43 -3.73
CA ARG A 217 4.43 -28.93 -5.03
C ARG A 217 5.91 -28.64 -5.32
N CYS A 218 6.38 -27.46 -4.90
CA CYS A 218 7.72 -26.94 -5.15
C CYS A 218 8.62 -27.12 -3.91
N GLY A 219 8.68 -28.35 -3.39
CA GLY A 219 9.62 -28.74 -2.35
C GLY A 219 11.06 -28.85 -2.85
N MET A 220 11.89 -29.61 -2.15
CA MET A 220 13.28 -29.88 -2.55
C MET A 220 13.46 -31.35 -2.94
N VAL A 221 14.33 -31.62 -3.91
CA VAL A 221 14.78 -32.97 -4.27
C VAL A 221 16.19 -33.22 -3.73
N PHE A 222 16.48 -34.49 -3.43
CA PHE A 222 17.77 -34.93 -2.93
C PHE A 222 18.73 -35.26 -4.09
N VAL A 223 19.93 -34.68 -4.07
CA VAL A 223 21.03 -35.03 -4.97
C VAL A 223 22.11 -35.75 -4.15
N PRO A 224 22.42 -37.03 -4.48
CA PRO A 224 23.35 -37.83 -3.69
C PRO A 224 24.79 -37.34 -3.82
N ALA A 225 25.59 -37.54 -2.76
CA ALA A 225 27.04 -37.35 -2.79
C ALA A 225 27.68 -38.23 -3.87
N GLY A 226 28.70 -37.72 -4.56
CA GLY A 226 29.41 -38.50 -5.57
C GLY A 226 30.05 -37.66 -6.67
N GLU A 227 30.85 -38.34 -7.48
CA GLU A 227 31.54 -37.78 -8.64
C GLU A 227 30.62 -37.64 -9.86
N PHE A 228 30.81 -36.59 -10.64
CA PHE A 228 30.25 -36.42 -11.98
C PHE A 228 31.27 -35.74 -12.91
N MET A 229 31.02 -35.78 -14.22
CA MET A 229 31.80 -35.03 -15.21
C MET A 229 31.19 -33.64 -15.44
N MET A 230 31.92 -32.63 -15.00
CA MET A 230 31.60 -31.22 -15.13
C MET A 230 32.26 -30.62 -16.37
N GLY A 231 31.49 -29.90 -17.18
CA GLY A 231 31.94 -29.34 -18.45
C GLY A 231 31.87 -30.30 -19.63
N ILE A 232 32.43 -29.85 -20.75
CA ILE A 232 32.51 -30.59 -22.01
C ILE A 232 33.58 -29.99 -22.92
N ASP A 233 34.45 -30.84 -23.47
CA ASP A 233 35.64 -30.39 -24.21
C ASP A 233 35.35 -29.83 -25.61
N ASP A 234 34.30 -30.26 -26.30
CA ASP A 234 34.14 -29.95 -27.73
C ASP A 234 33.24 -28.75 -28.05
N ILE A 235 32.63 -28.10 -27.06
CA ILE A 235 31.57 -27.09 -27.30
C ILE A 235 32.07 -25.64 -27.30
N LYS A 236 32.39 -25.07 -26.13
CA LYS A 236 32.87 -23.67 -26.00
C LYS A 236 33.95 -23.60 -24.95
N ARG A 237 34.93 -22.69 -25.11
CA ARG A 237 36.13 -22.59 -24.26
C ARG A 237 35.79 -22.57 -22.77
N GLU A 238 34.78 -21.79 -22.38
CA GLU A 238 34.39 -21.63 -20.98
C GLU A 238 33.85 -22.90 -20.32
N GLN A 239 33.43 -23.90 -21.12
CA GLN A 239 32.96 -25.21 -20.64
C GLN A 239 34.09 -26.24 -20.55
N ARG A 240 35.34 -25.86 -20.89
CA ARG A 240 36.52 -26.73 -20.94
C ARG A 240 37.47 -26.43 -19.75
N PRO A 241 38.28 -27.41 -19.31
CA PRO A 241 38.21 -28.82 -19.67
C PRO A 241 36.98 -29.52 -19.06
N SER A 242 36.55 -30.61 -19.70
CA SER A 242 35.72 -31.60 -19.03
C SER A 242 36.53 -32.21 -17.87
N HIS A 243 36.03 -32.10 -16.65
CA HIS A 243 36.78 -32.53 -15.46
C HIS A 243 35.89 -33.20 -14.42
N LYS A 244 36.47 -34.16 -13.71
CA LYS A 244 35.79 -34.95 -12.67
C LYS A 244 35.71 -34.16 -11.37
N VAL A 245 34.50 -33.97 -10.86
CA VAL A 245 34.21 -33.24 -9.62
C VAL A 245 33.36 -34.11 -8.70
N HIS A 246 33.78 -34.23 -7.44
CA HIS A 246 32.94 -34.73 -6.35
C HIS A 246 32.11 -33.57 -5.78
N VAL A 247 30.80 -33.77 -5.70
CA VAL A 247 29.90 -32.88 -4.94
C VAL A 247 29.27 -33.72 -3.85
N ASP A 248 29.30 -33.21 -2.62
CA ASP A 248 28.65 -33.83 -1.45
C ASP A 248 27.12 -33.94 -1.64
N ALA A 249 26.42 -34.54 -0.68
CA ALA A 249 24.97 -34.65 -0.74
C ALA A 249 24.30 -33.32 -0.36
N PHE A 250 23.28 -32.92 -1.13
CA PHE A 250 22.53 -31.69 -0.90
C PHE A 250 21.08 -31.84 -1.34
N TYR A 251 20.24 -30.92 -0.89
CA TYR A 251 18.91 -30.71 -1.41
C TYR A 251 18.91 -29.51 -2.36
N ILE A 252 18.19 -29.59 -3.48
CA ILE A 252 17.94 -28.47 -4.40
C ILE A 252 16.45 -28.27 -4.59
N ASP A 253 16.01 -27.02 -4.74
CA ASP A 253 14.61 -26.70 -5.02
C ASP A 253 14.17 -27.36 -6.33
N LYS A 254 13.02 -28.06 -6.27
CA LYS A 254 12.47 -28.82 -7.40
C LYS A 254 12.12 -27.90 -8.58
N CYS A 255 11.78 -26.66 -8.29
CA CYS A 255 11.41 -25.59 -9.21
C CYS A 255 12.22 -24.33 -8.90
N GLU A 256 12.21 -23.34 -9.79
CA GLU A 256 12.65 -21.98 -9.48
C GLU A 256 11.77 -21.35 -8.38
N VAL A 257 12.31 -20.35 -7.67
CA VAL A 257 11.55 -19.59 -6.69
C VAL A 257 10.43 -18.82 -7.40
N THR A 258 9.18 -18.98 -6.96
CA THR A 258 8.04 -18.35 -7.62
C THR A 258 7.76 -16.93 -7.11
N ASN A 259 6.97 -16.17 -7.88
CA ASN A 259 6.45 -14.86 -7.47
C ASN A 259 5.74 -14.90 -6.10
N ALA A 260 4.99 -15.96 -5.78
CA ALA A 260 4.32 -16.09 -4.48
C ALA A 260 5.29 -16.36 -3.32
N GLN A 261 6.32 -17.17 -3.57
CA GLN A 261 7.37 -17.43 -2.58
C GLN A 261 8.19 -16.16 -2.33
N TYR A 262 8.62 -15.46 -3.38
CA TYR A 262 9.35 -14.20 -3.24
C TYR A 262 8.48 -13.07 -2.66
N TYR A 263 7.17 -13.08 -2.91
CA TYR A 263 6.23 -12.17 -2.25
C TYR A 263 6.22 -12.35 -0.72
N GLU A 264 6.33 -13.58 -0.20
CA GLU A 264 6.41 -13.83 1.25
C GLU A 264 7.64 -13.16 1.89
N PHE A 265 8.79 -13.17 1.19
CA PHE A 265 9.99 -12.45 1.59
C PHE A 265 9.79 -10.93 1.55
N LEU A 266 9.17 -10.39 0.49
CA LEU A 266 8.86 -8.96 0.41
C LEU A 266 7.90 -8.51 1.52
N ASP A 267 6.87 -9.30 1.81
CA ASP A 267 5.92 -9.04 2.90
C ASP A 267 6.63 -9.02 4.26
N TYR A 268 7.56 -9.96 4.49
CA TYR A 268 8.43 -9.95 5.67
C TYR A 268 9.26 -8.67 5.76
N ILE A 269 10.05 -8.33 4.73
CA ILE A 269 10.91 -7.14 4.71
C ILE A 269 10.08 -5.86 4.92
N ASN A 270 8.94 -5.71 4.24
CA ASN A 270 8.09 -4.52 4.39
C ASN A 270 7.48 -4.37 5.79
N LYS A 271 7.28 -5.47 6.53
CA LYS A 271 6.71 -5.47 7.89
C LYS A 271 7.76 -5.30 8.99
N THR A 272 8.96 -5.86 8.80
CA THR A 272 10.00 -5.93 9.85
C THR A 272 11.16 -4.97 9.62
N ASN A 273 11.42 -4.57 8.38
CA ASN A 273 12.65 -3.92 7.94
C ASN A 273 13.92 -4.71 8.36
N ASP A 274 13.82 -6.04 8.48
CA ASP A 274 14.94 -6.90 8.88
C ASP A 274 15.82 -7.32 7.68
N HIS A 275 16.95 -6.64 7.53
CA HIS A 275 17.99 -6.98 6.55
C HIS A 275 19.12 -7.86 7.15
N SER A 276 18.94 -8.50 8.31
CA SER A 276 19.98 -9.33 8.97
C SER A 276 20.43 -10.57 8.19
N LYS A 277 19.74 -10.91 7.10
CA LYS A 277 20.06 -12.01 6.17
C LYS A 277 20.64 -11.52 4.84
N CYS A 278 20.68 -10.21 4.64
CA CYS A 278 21.28 -9.60 3.47
C CYS A 278 22.80 -9.62 3.58
N ARG A 279 23.51 -9.40 2.46
CA ARG A 279 24.97 -9.45 2.46
C ARG A 279 25.57 -8.09 2.80
N GLU A 280 26.70 -8.10 3.51
CA GLU A 280 27.46 -6.88 3.84
C GLU A 280 27.94 -6.09 2.61
N ASP A 281 28.07 -6.74 1.45
CA ASP A 281 28.50 -6.15 0.18
C ASP A 281 27.36 -5.73 -0.76
N GLU A 282 26.10 -5.73 -0.28
CA GLU A 282 24.97 -5.23 -1.06
C GLU A 282 24.89 -3.69 -1.11
N PRO A 283 24.18 -3.10 -2.10
CA PRO A 283 23.96 -1.66 -2.15
C PRO A 283 23.24 -1.10 -0.91
N ILE A 284 23.73 0.02 -0.38
CA ILE A 284 23.13 0.71 0.78
C ILE A 284 21.66 1.06 0.49
N ASN A 285 20.76 0.71 1.42
CA ASN A 285 19.31 0.91 1.32
C ASN A 285 18.68 0.25 0.09
N LYS A 286 19.17 -0.93 -0.31
CA LYS A 286 18.61 -1.70 -1.44
C LYS A 286 17.13 -2.03 -1.21
N ASP A 287 16.33 -1.69 -2.21
CA ASP A 287 14.96 -2.15 -2.36
C ASP A 287 14.98 -3.55 -3.01
N HIS A 288 14.46 -4.55 -2.30
CA HIS A 288 14.38 -5.93 -2.81
C HIS A 288 13.21 -6.18 -3.76
N ARG A 289 12.35 -5.19 -4.01
CA ARG A 289 11.23 -5.33 -4.95
C ARG A 289 11.74 -5.50 -6.38
N PRO A 290 11.26 -6.51 -7.12
CA PRO A 290 11.67 -6.72 -8.51
C PRO A 290 11.40 -5.48 -9.37
N HIS A 291 12.30 -5.19 -10.33
CA HIS A 291 12.09 -4.03 -11.19
C HIS A 291 10.74 -4.13 -11.93
N ASN A 292 10.04 -3.00 -12.05
CA ASN A 292 8.70 -2.92 -12.64
C ASN A 292 7.65 -3.81 -11.93
N TRP A 293 7.70 -3.89 -10.59
CA TRP A 293 6.73 -4.61 -9.75
C TRP A 293 5.26 -4.30 -10.08
N GLU A 294 4.95 -3.12 -10.63
CA GLU A 294 3.60 -2.75 -11.07
C GLU A 294 3.06 -3.56 -12.27
N GLN A 295 3.88 -4.38 -12.95
CA GLN A 295 3.46 -5.19 -14.10
C GLN A 295 2.59 -6.40 -13.71
N ASP A 296 1.76 -6.85 -14.65
CA ASP A 296 0.82 -7.97 -14.41
C ASP A 296 1.50 -9.33 -14.27
N TYR A 297 2.75 -9.47 -14.74
CA TYR A 297 3.58 -10.66 -14.52
C TYR A 297 3.58 -11.10 -13.05
N TYR A 298 3.75 -10.14 -12.13
CA TYR A 298 3.76 -10.35 -10.69
C TYR A 298 2.36 -10.57 -10.08
N ASN A 299 1.32 -10.77 -10.88
CA ASN A 299 0.02 -11.25 -10.41
C ASN A 299 -0.15 -12.76 -10.64
N HIS A 300 0.82 -13.42 -11.30
CA HIS A 300 0.83 -14.86 -11.55
C HIS A 300 1.70 -15.54 -10.48
N PRO A 301 1.11 -16.23 -9.48
CA PRO A 301 1.82 -16.69 -8.28
C PRO A 301 2.81 -17.82 -8.55
N GLU A 302 2.58 -18.60 -9.61
CA GLU A 302 3.38 -19.77 -9.98
C GLU A 302 4.47 -19.48 -11.02
N PHE A 303 4.54 -18.26 -11.58
CA PHE A 303 5.63 -17.89 -12.46
C PHE A 303 6.94 -17.74 -11.65
N PRO A 304 8.11 -18.06 -12.23
CA PRO A 304 9.40 -17.82 -11.57
C PRO A 304 9.58 -16.34 -11.29
N VAL A 305 10.21 -15.98 -10.18
CA VAL A 305 10.55 -14.57 -9.91
C VAL A 305 11.71 -14.14 -10.82
N VAL A 306 11.55 -12.97 -11.45
CA VAL A 306 12.53 -12.36 -12.36
C VAL A 306 12.66 -10.87 -12.11
N ARG A 307 13.64 -10.23 -12.76
CA ARG A 307 14.03 -8.82 -12.55
C ARG A 307 14.49 -8.52 -11.11
N ILE A 308 15.03 -9.54 -10.47
CA ILE A 308 15.77 -9.51 -9.22
C ILE A 308 17.26 -9.67 -9.55
N ASP A 309 18.13 -9.04 -8.76
CA ASP A 309 19.58 -9.16 -8.94
C ASP A 309 20.16 -10.34 -8.12
N TRP A 310 21.48 -10.50 -8.09
CA TRP A 310 22.10 -11.61 -7.36
C TRP A 310 22.01 -11.43 -5.83
N TYR A 311 22.04 -10.19 -5.34
CA TYR A 311 21.91 -9.91 -3.91
C TYR A 311 20.49 -10.19 -3.43
N ASP A 312 19.47 -9.87 -4.23
CA ASP A 312 18.07 -10.26 -3.99
C ASP A 312 17.91 -11.78 -3.86
N ALA A 313 18.48 -12.54 -4.81
CA ALA A 313 18.46 -13.99 -4.79
C ALA A 313 19.18 -14.56 -3.55
N SER A 314 20.32 -13.98 -3.19
CA SER A 314 21.10 -14.37 -2.00
C SER A 314 20.37 -14.04 -0.70
N ALA A 315 19.76 -12.87 -0.58
CA ALA A 315 19.03 -12.42 0.61
C ALA A 315 17.79 -13.28 0.86
N TYR A 316 16.99 -13.53 -0.19
CA TYR A 316 15.88 -14.48 -0.12
C TYR A 316 16.36 -15.86 0.34
N ALA A 317 17.41 -16.41 -0.29
CA ALA A 317 17.89 -17.75 0.00
C ALA A 317 18.34 -17.89 1.46
N ALA A 318 19.08 -16.90 1.97
CA ALA A 318 19.48 -16.85 3.38
C ALA A 318 18.30 -16.68 4.34
N TRP A 319 17.28 -15.88 3.97
CA TRP A 319 16.05 -15.69 4.74
C TRP A 319 15.24 -16.98 4.90
N VAL A 320 15.08 -17.79 3.84
CA VAL A 320 14.43 -19.12 3.94
C VAL A 320 15.31 -20.21 4.55
N GLY A 321 16.48 -19.89 5.09
CA GLY A 321 17.40 -20.87 5.70
C GLY A 321 18.05 -21.82 4.69
N LYS A 322 18.31 -21.32 3.48
CA LYS A 322 18.95 -22.00 2.35
C LYS A 322 20.15 -21.16 1.85
N ARG A 323 20.68 -21.48 0.67
CA ARG A 323 21.67 -20.70 -0.07
C ARG A 323 21.45 -20.85 -1.59
N LEU A 324 22.18 -20.08 -2.40
CA LEU A 324 22.25 -20.33 -3.84
C LEU A 324 23.11 -21.58 -4.14
N PRO A 325 22.82 -22.34 -5.22
CA PRO A 325 23.66 -23.45 -5.66
C PRO A 325 25.05 -22.98 -6.08
N THR A 326 26.06 -23.84 -5.93
CA THR A 326 27.29 -23.67 -6.72
C THR A 326 27.06 -24.05 -8.18
N GLU A 327 27.91 -23.59 -9.10
CA GLU A 327 27.84 -23.97 -10.52
C GLU A 327 27.93 -25.49 -10.70
N ALA A 328 28.71 -26.17 -9.85
CA ALA A 328 28.84 -27.63 -9.87
C ALA A 328 27.63 -28.36 -9.29
N GLU A 329 27.02 -27.85 -8.20
CA GLU A 329 25.76 -28.38 -7.67
C GLU A 329 24.64 -28.26 -8.70
N TRP A 330 24.53 -27.08 -9.33
CA TRP A 330 23.55 -26.83 -10.38
C TRP A 330 23.76 -27.75 -11.59
N GLU A 331 25.00 -27.84 -12.09
CA GLU A 331 25.30 -28.68 -13.25
C GLU A 331 25.06 -30.16 -12.94
N LYS A 332 25.46 -30.67 -11.78
CA LYS A 332 25.17 -32.04 -11.35
C LYS A 332 23.66 -32.28 -11.28
N ALA A 333 22.90 -31.37 -10.67
CA ALA A 333 21.45 -31.48 -10.54
C ALA A 333 20.72 -31.50 -11.91
N ALA A 334 21.25 -30.79 -12.90
CA ALA A 334 20.74 -30.81 -14.28
C ALA A 334 21.19 -32.03 -15.08
N ARG A 335 22.48 -32.39 -15.03
CA ARG A 335 23.19 -33.29 -15.95
C ARG A 335 23.18 -34.75 -15.54
N GLY A 336 23.03 -35.04 -14.24
CA GLY A 336 23.23 -36.39 -13.70
C GLY A 336 24.70 -36.82 -13.68
N THR A 337 24.92 -38.11 -13.42
CA THR A 337 26.23 -38.78 -13.58
C THR A 337 26.36 -39.50 -14.93
N ASP A 338 25.31 -39.46 -15.76
CA ASP A 338 25.17 -40.07 -17.09
C ASP A 338 25.40 -39.07 -18.24
N GLU A 339 26.01 -37.91 -17.94
CA GLU A 339 26.58 -36.98 -18.92
C GLU A 339 25.61 -36.36 -19.96
N ARG A 340 24.33 -36.22 -19.59
CA ARG A 340 23.28 -35.75 -20.50
C ARG A 340 23.51 -34.35 -21.06
N LYS A 341 23.24 -34.18 -22.36
CA LYS A 341 23.30 -32.87 -23.06
C LYS A 341 22.28 -31.88 -22.50
N TRP A 342 21.05 -32.34 -22.24
CA TRP A 342 19.94 -31.59 -21.64
C TRP A 342 19.40 -32.36 -20.42
N PRO A 343 18.62 -31.72 -19.52
CA PRO A 343 18.14 -32.39 -18.31
C PRO A 343 17.39 -33.71 -18.57
N TRP A 344 16.57 -33.73 -19.62
CA TRP A 344 15.79 -34.89 -20.04
C TRP A 344 16.58 -35.94 -20.84
N GLY A 345 17.81 -35.66 -21.27
CA GLY A 345 18.64 -36.59 -22.04
C GLY A 345 19.42 -35.97 -23.20
N ASP A 346 19.64 -36.79 -24.23
CA ASP A 346 20.61 -36.54 -25.30
C ASP A 346 20.00 -36.23 -26.67
N GLU A 347 18.67 -36.30 -26.75
CA GLU A 347 17.86 -35.92 -27.91
C GLU A 347 17.20 -34.56 -27.64
N TRP A 348 17.26 -33.68 -28.64
CA TRP A 348 16.68 -32.35 -28.55
C TRP A 348 15.17 -32.42 -28.79
N ASP A 349 14.40 -31.85 -27.87
CA ASP A 349 12.95 -31.84 -27.93
C ASP A 349 12.42 -30.47 -27.43
N PRO A 350 11.80 -29.66 -28.31
CA PRO A 350 11.31 -28.34 -27.94
C PRO A 350 10.03 -28.35 -27.11
N SER A 351 9.39 -29.51 -26.89
CA SER A 351 8.25 -29.63 -25.98
C SER A 351 8.65 -29.75 -24.51
N LYS A 352 9.93 -30.04 -24.24
CA LYS A 352 10.46 -30.36 -22.90
C LYS A 352 11.03 -29.16 -22.15
N TYR A 353 10.86 -27.95 -22.68
CA TYR A 353 11.29 -26.72 -21.99
C TYR A 353 10.35 -25.55 -22.25
N ASN A 354 10.35 -24.59 -21.32
CA ASN A 354 9.57 -23.36 -21.41
C ASN A 354 10.26 -22.34 -22.35
N TYR A 355 9.60 -22.03 -23.48
CA TYR A 355 10.00 -21.05 -24.50
C TYR A 355 8.85 -20.14 -24.88
N GLY A 356 9.16 -18.88 -25.24
CA GLY A 356 8.14 -17.92 -25.63
C GLY A 356 7.51 -17.27 -24.40
N ASP A 357 6.19 -17.40 -24.24
CA ASP A 357 5.44 -16.80 -23.13
C ASP A 357 5.77 -17.45 -21.77
N PRO A 358 5.64 -16.71 -20.65
CA PRO A 358 5.91 -17.27 -19.33
C PRO A 358 4.85 -18.30 -18.92
N MET A 359 5.32 -19.38 -18.29
CA MET A 359 4.50 -20.49 -17.78
C MET A 359 4.70 -20.65 -16.27
N PRO A 360 3.77 -21.32 -15.56
CA PRO A 360 4.00 -21.80 -14.20
C PRO A 360 5.27 -22.66 -14.12
N VAL A 361 6.05 -22.55 -13.04
CA VAL A 361 7.15 -23.47 -12.78
C VAL A 361 6.63 -24.91 -12.68
N GLY A 362 7.43 -25.86 -13.15
CA GLY A 362 7.06 -27.27 -13.20
C GLY A 362 6.07 -27.66 -14.31
N SER A 363 5.85 -26.81 -15.31
CA SER A 363 4.94 -27.12 -16.43
C SER A 363 5.47 -28.22 -17.36
N CYS A 364 6.80 -28.36 -17.50
CA CYS A 364 7.42 -29.31 -18.43
C CYS A 364 7.78 -30.63 -17.72
N GLU A 365 6.77 -31.50 -17.50
CA GLU A 365 6.94 -32.78 -16.77
C GLU A 365 7.97 -33.72 -17.42
N GLU A 366 8.00 -33.82 -18.75
CA GLU A 366 9.02 -34.63 -19.46
C GLU A 366 10.39 -33.94 -19.57
N GLY A 367 10.48 -32.67 -19.16
CA GLY A 367 11.71 -31.86 -19.14
C GLY A 367 12.57 -32.03 -17.89
N LYS A 368 12.12 -32.81 -16.91
CA LYS A 368 12.81 -32.98 -15.63
C LYS A 368 14.23 -33.53 -15.79
N SER A 369 15.12 -33.04 -14.93
CA SER A 369 16.45 -33.59 -14.73
C SER A 369 16.43 -35.01 -14.13
N PRO A 370 17.56 -35.74 -14.11
CA PRO A 370 17.64 -37.10 -13.54
C PRO A 370 17.22 -37.19 -12.07
N TYR A 371 17.37 -36.10 -11.32
CA TYR A 371 17.00 -35.98 -9.91
C TYR A 371 15.61 -35.36 -9.69
N GLY A 372 14.86 -35.10 -10.76
CA GLY A 372 13.48 -34.62 -10.70
C GLY A 372 13.31 -33.10 -10.58
N CYS A 373 14.36 -32.31 -10.84
CA CYS A 373 14.26 -30.86 -10.94
C CYS A 373 13.59 -30.48 -12.26
N TYR A 374 12.58 -29.61 -12.23
CA TYR A 374 11.99 -29.01 -13.43
C TYR A 374 12.83 -27.84 -13.93
N ASP A 375 12.61 -27.48 -15.20
CA ASP A 375 12.97 -26.18 -15.79
C ASP A 375 14.46 -25.80 -15.69
N MET A 376 15.34 -26.79 -15.44
CA MET A 376 16.81 -26.66 -15.48
C MET A 376 17.33 -26.30 -16.90
N ALA A 377 16.45 -26.19 -17.89
CA ALA A 377 16.73 -25.68 -19.22
C ALA A 377 15.52 -24.85 -19.68
N GLY A 378 15.76 -23.65 -20.23
CA GLY A 378 14.69 -22.74 -20.61
C GLY A 378 14.17 -21.90 -19.45
N SER A 379 12.88 -21.53 -19.47
CA SER A 379 12.21 -20.75 -18.40
C SER A 379 12.95 -19.44 -18.05
N VAL A 380 13.80 -19.45 -17.03
CA VAL A 380 14.66 -18.35 -16.59
C VAL A 380 16.06 -18.88 -16.32
N ALA A 381 17.09 -18.08 -16.60
CA ALA A 381 18.45 -18.43 -16.24
C ALA A 381 18.63 -18.25 -14.74
N GLU A 382 19.45 -19.09 -14.11
CA GLU A 382 19.47 -19.18 -12.64
C GLU A 382 20.78 -18.70 -12.05
N TRP A 383 20.71 -17.78 -11.09
CA TRP A 383 21.86 -17.33 -10.29
C TRP A 383 22.51 -18.47 -9.51
N CYS A 384 23.82 -18.64 -9.69
CA CYS A 384 24.67 -19.49 -8.84
C CYS A 384 25.48 -18.62 -7.86
N ALA A 385 26.03 -19.23 -6.82
CA ALA A 385 26.86 -18.55 -5.82
C ALA A 385 28.20 -18.05 -6.40
N ASP A 386 28.76 -18.79 -7.36
CA ASP A 386 30.10 -18.65 -7.91
C ASP A 386 30.33 -17.31 -8.60
N TRP A 387 31.51 -16.74 -8.37
CA TRP A 387 32.06 -15.71 -9.25
C TRP A 387 32.49 -16.32 -10.60
N ALA A 388 32.29 -15.58 -11.68
CA ALA A 388 32.55 -16.06 -13.01
C ALA A 388 34.03 -15.94 -13.40
N ASN A 389 34.67 -17.07 -13.68
CA ASN A 389 35.95 -17.13 -14.38
C ASN A 389 35.89 -18.20 -15.49
N MET A 390 36.12 -17.76 -16.72
CA MET A 390 35.97 -18.60 -17.92
C MET A 390 37.05 -19.69 -18.03
N ASN A 391 38.18 -19.55 -17.32
CA ASN A 391 39.23 -20.57 -17.26
C ASN A 391 39.22 -21.33 -15.90
N TYR A 392 38.17 -21.17 -15.07
CA TYR A 392 38.14 -21.77 -13.72
C TYR A 392 38.28 -23.31 -13.74
N TYR A 393 37.68 -23.98 -14.73
CA TYR A 393 37.68 -25.43 -14.86
C TYR A 393 39.12 -26.00 -14.99
N GLU A 394 40.08 -25.22 -15.53
CA GLU A 394 41.51 -25.60 -15.61
C GLU A 394 42.17 -25.76 -14.23
N LYS A 395 41.58 -25.16 -13.19
CA LYS A 395 42.12 -25.07 -11.82
C LYS A 395 41.10 -25.48 -10.75
N SER A 396 39.98 -26.07 -11.16
CA SER A 396 38.86 -26.43 -10.30
C SER A 396 39.28 -27.47 -9.26
N PRO A 397 38.99 -27.29 -7.96
CA PRO A 397 39.25 -28.30 -6.95
C PRO A 397 38.35 -29.52 -7.17
N LYS A 398 38.89 -30.72 -6.94
CA LYS A 398 38.18 -31.99 -7.19
C LYS A 398 36.95 -32.24 -6.32
N ARG A 399 36.75 -31.47 -5.24
CA ARG A 399 35.63 -31.64 -4.30
C ARG A 399 35.02 -30.28 -3.97
N ASN A 400 33.70 -30.20 -4.09
CA ASN A 400 32.87 -29.03 -3.80
C ASN A 400 33.47 -27.70 -4.30
N PRO A 401 33.69 -27.52 -5.62
CA PRO A 401 34.12 -26.23 -6.16
C PRO A 401 33.03 -25.17 -5.97
N GLU A 402 33.46 -23.98 -5.53
CA GLU A 402 32.62 -22.81 -5.22
C GLU A 402 32.95 -21.59 -6.13
N GLY A 403 33.75 -21.82 -7.17
CA GLY A 403 34.30 -20.76 -8.02
C GLY A 403 35.58 -20.13 -7.44
N PRO A 404 36.06 -19.04 -8.04
CA PRO A 404 37.10 -18.19 -7.45
C PRO A 404 36.51 -17.28 -6.36
N GLU A 405 37.32 -16.88 -5.39
CA GLU A 405 36.90 -16.04 -4.25
C GLU A 405 36.27 -14.69 -4.65
N ARG A 406 36.65 -14.13 -5.80
CA ARG A 406 36.24 -12.81 -6.29
C ARG A 406 36.06 -12.78 -7.81
N GLY A 407 35.25 -11.84 -8.29
CA GLY A 407 35.09 -11.51 -9.71
C GLY A 407 34.08 -10.37 -9.93
N ASP A 408 33.90 -9.95 -11.18
CA ASP A 408 33.01 -8.81 -11.53
C ASP A 408 31.58 -9.26 -11.90
N LYS A 409 31.37 -10.57 -12.05
CA LYS A 409 30.14 -11.19 -12.54
C LYS A 409 29.89 -12.50 -11.81
N LYS A 410 28.62 -12.83 -11.57
CA LYS A 410 28.18 -14.12 -11.05
C LYS A 410 27.77 -15.06 -12.18
N ILE A 411 27.91 -16.36 -11.95
CA ILE A 411 27.48 -17.38 -12.91
C ILE A 411 25.95 -17.43 -12.99
N ILE A 412 25.44 -17.59 -14.20
CA ILE A 412 24.05 -17.99 -14.47
C ILE A 412 24.00 -19.23 -15.38
N ARG A 413 23.03 -20.11 -15.13
CA ARG A 413 22.87 -21.41 -15.80
C ARG A 413 21.47 -21.59 -16.42
N GLY A 414 21.23 -22.70 -17.12
CA GLY A 414 19.92 -23.10 -17.67
C GLY A 414 19.47 -22.42 -18.97
N GLY A 415 19.88 -21.17 -19.20
CA GLY A 415 19.30 -20.36 -20.29
C GLY A 415 17.90 -19.86 -19.93
N SER A 416 17.11 -19.39 -20.88
CA SER A 416 15.79 -18.78 -20.56
C SER A 416 14.80 -18.93 -21.71
N ARG A 417 13.52 -18.63 -21.47
CA ARG A 417 12.43 -18.66 -22.47
C ARG A 417 12.64 -17.75 -23.70
N PHE A 418 13.66 -16.90 -23.70
CA PHE A 418 14.05 -16.04 -24.83
C PHE A 418 15.12 -16.66 -25.73
N ILE A 419 15.56 -17.89 -25.44
CA ILE A 419 16.65 -18.59 -26.13
C ILE A 419 16.05 -19.79 -26.89
N PRO A 420 15.97 -19.74 -28.23
CA PRO A 420 15.44 -20.86 -29.02
C PRO A 420 16.48 -21.95 -29.34
N ASP A 421 17.78 -21.70 -29.10
CA ASP A 421 18.85 -22.61 -29.47
C ASP A 421 19.19 -23.62 -28.37
N GLY A 422 19.07 -24.91 -28.70
CA GLY A 422 19.39 -25.99 -27.76
C GLY A 422 20.84 -26.02 -27.29
N LEU A 423 21.77 -25.38 -28.00
CA LEU A 423 23.18 -25.31 -27.58
C LEU A 423 23.35 -24.47 -26.30
N SER A 424 22.62 -23.36 -26.19
CA SER A 424 22.61 -22.48 -25.02
C SER A 424 21.74 -22.96 -23.87
N LEU A 425 20.92 -24.00 -24.09
CA LEU A 425 20.10 -24.66 -23.06
C LEU A 425 20.69 -26.00 -22.56
N ARG A 426 21.91 -26.36 -23.00
CA ARG A 426 22.58 -27.57 -22.51
C ARG A 426 22.85 -27.50 -21.02
N SER A 427 22.85 -28.64 -20.36
CA SER A 427 23.19 -28.75 -18.93
C SER A 427 24.59 -28.20 -18.61
N THR A 428 25.53 -28.22 -19.56
CA THR A 428 26.90 -27.65 -19.45
C THR A 428 27.00 -26.16 -19.83
N ALA A 429 25.92 -25.53 -20.30
CA ALA A 429 25.95 -24.16 -20.78
C ALA A 429 26.02 -23.17 -19.61
N ARG A 430 27.09 -22.36 -19.60
CA ARG A 430 27.31 -21.29 -18.62
C ARG A 430 27.29 -19.91 -19.26
N LYS A 431 26.75 -18.93 -18.55
CA LYS A 431 26.88 -17.50 -18.84
C LYS A 431 27.24 -16.76 -17.55
N ALA A 432 27.59 -15.49 -17.68
CA ALA A 432 27.96 -14.65 -16.54
C ALA A 432 27.33 -13.27 -16.67
N MET A 433 26.77 -12.77 -15.56
CA MET A 433 26.05 -11.50 -15.48
C MET A 433 26.59 -10.70 -14.29
N ARG A 434 26.60 -9.37 -14.36
CA ARG A 434 26.99 -8.55 -13.19
C ARG A 434 25.96 -8.77 -12.06
N PRO A 435 26.37 -8.81 -10.78
CA PRO A 435 25.49 -9.15 -9.67
C PRO A 435 24.39 -8.12 -9.40
N ASP A 436 24.47 -6.92 -9.97
CA ASP A 436 23.52 -5.79 -9.82
C ASP A 436 22.47 -5.71 -10.96
N ILE A 437 22.39 -6.71 -11.85
CA ILE A 437 21.51 -6.68 -13.03
C ILE A 437 20.28 -7.58 -12.84
N GLY A 438 19.18 -6.98 -12.41
CA GLY A 438 17.84 -7.60 -12.45
C GLY A 438 17.16 -7.41 -13.80
N ASN A 439 16.99 -8.50 -14.58
CA ASN A 439 16.27 -8.51 -15.86
C ASN A 439 15.28 -9.70 -16.00
N MET A 440 14.44 -9.71 -17.04
CA MET A 440 13.37 -10.72 -17.21
C MET A 440 13.83 -12.14 -17.58
N SER A 441 15.10 -12.31 -17.96
CA SER A 441 15.67 -13.60 -18.37
C SER A 441 16.38 -14.34 -17.23
N VAL A 442 16.46 -13.75 -16.03
CA VAL A 442 17.18 -14.32 -14.88
C VAL A 442 16.27 -14.36 -13.66
N GLY A 443 16.23 -15.53 -13.02
CA GLY A 443 15.65 -15.82 -11.72
C GLY A 443 16.64 -16.69 -10.93
N PHE A 444 16.15 -17.58 -10.07
CA PHE A 444 16.99 -18.48 -9.29
C PHE A 444 16.20 -19.63 -8.64
N ARG A 445 16.94 -20.63 -8.15
CA ARG A 445 16.45 -21.67 -7.22
C ARG A 445 17.44 -21.80 -6.07
N CYS A 446 17.02 -22.33 -4.91
CA CYS A 446 17.90 -22.49 -3.76
C CYS A 446 18.39 -23.93 -3.59
N VAL A 447 19.45 -24.10 -2.80
CA VAL A 447 19.91 -25.37 -2.26
C VAL A 447 20.05 -25.32 -0.75
N LYS A 448 20.09 -26.49 -0.12
CA LYS A 448 20.35 -26.65 1.31
C LYS A 448 21.34 -27.81 1.48
N SER A 449 22.44 -27.55 2.19
CA SER A 449 23.38 -28.60 2.60
C SER A 449 22.68 -29.59 3.54
N MET A 450 23.13 -30.85 3.52
CA MET A 450 22.70 -31.90 4.45
C MET A 450 23.09 -31.61 5.91
#